data_AF-A0A7G7BGI0-F1
#
_entry.id   AF-A0A7G7BGI0-F1
#
_cell.length_a   1.000
_cell.length_b   1.000
_cell.length_c   1.000
_cell.angle_alpha   90.00
_cell.angle_beta   90.00
_cell.angle_gamma   90.00
#
_symmetry.space_group_name_H-M   'P 1'
#
loop_
_entity.id
_entity.type
_entity.pdbx_description
1 polymer ?
#
loop_
_entity_poly.entity_id
_entity_poly.type
_entity_poly.pdbx_seq_one_letter_code
_entity_poly.pdbx_strand_id
1 'polypeptide(L)'
;MGTIQQALRMSAPYWAAEHEIALRYFGSSARSTVSDKVWIGHQMFKEWTGSGVYGPRHTTVASMIAEVAKEVAPLGQGAVAPSPLKSTYTKLSFASDELRHYAQLHDLFLLIESATPPPAIAELGNLREGGALTELRLGYRDDKLGAIAVDLSEGGGLGLYFGIRSAKDLLDLTSEVDREVLAVADRTIEDETRHLLGRFQAARDAGLDEEQWGRVSEILEEISRQKLLERDEQFGGMLTAGEVAAVCASENRPRTAAFLTGHLSFLLDYLGMSPVDL
;
A
#
# COMPACT_ATOMS: atom_id res chain seq x y z
N MET A 1 -27.34 2.40 -1.65
CA MET A 1 -27.36 1.11 -0.93
C MET A 1 -25.91 0.67 -0.83
N GLY A 2 -25.24 1.06 0.26
CA GLY A 2 -23.83 0.78 0.48
C GLY A 2 -23.57 -0.58 1.10
N THR A 3 -22.59 -1.29 0.57
CA THR A 3 -22.07 -2.53 1.14
C THR A 3 -20.56 -2.59 0.92
N ILE A 4 -19.86 -3.55 1.52
CA ILE A 4 -18.43 -3.76 1.26
C ILE A 4 -18.14 -4.08 -0.23
N GLN A 5 -19.11 -4.65 -0.97
CA GLN A 5 -19.05 -4.77 -2.43
C GLN A 5 -19.00 -3.40 -3.11
N GLN A 6 -19.74 -2.41 -2.61
CA GLN A 6 -19.67 -1.04 -3.16
C GLN A 6 -18.27 -0.46 -2.97
N ALA A 7 -17.64 -0.65 -1.80
CA ALA A 7 -16.28 -0.19 -1.56
C ALA A 7 -15.30 -0.77 -2.58
N LEU A 8 -15.34 -2.10 -2.79
CA LEU A 8 -14.52 -2.78 -3.80
C LEU A 8 -14.81 -2.30 -5.22
N ARG A 9 -16.08 -2.14 -5.60
CA ARG A 9 -16.47 -1.70 -6.95
C ARG A 9 -15.92 -0.31 -7.26
N MET A 10 -15.92 0.59 -6.28
CA MET A 10 -15.45 1.96 -6.46
C MET A 10 -13.92 2.07 -6.43
N SER A 11 -13.23 1.24 -5.65
CA SER A 11 -11.77 1.32 -5.50
C SER A 11 -10.97 0.43 -6.47
N ALA A 12 -11.47 -0.75 -6.82
CA ALA A 12 -10.74 -1.74 -7.62
C ALA A 12 -10.26 -1.24 -9.00
N PRO A 13 -10.99 -0.37 -9.73
CA PRO A 13 -10.48 0.19 -10.97
C PRO A 13 -9.15 0.92 -10.80
N TYR A 14 -8.96 1.63 -9.69
CA TYR A 14 -7.72 2.34 -9.37
C TYR A 14 -6.59 1.36 -9.03
N TRP A 15 -6.87 0.29 -8.29
CA TRP A 15 -5.87 -0.74 -7.97
C TRP A 15 -5.42 -1.50 -9.23
N ALA A 16 -6.35 -1.78 -10.15
CA ALA A 16 -6.03 -2.34 -11.46
C ALA A 16 -5.21 -1.38 -12.32
N ALA A 17 -5.36 -0.07 -12.16
CA ALA A 17 -4.51 0.92 -12.81
C ALA A 17 -3.12 1.02 -12.16
N GLU A 18 -2.98 0.85 -10.84
CA GLU A 18 -1.67 0.71 -10.18
C GLU A 18 -0.91 -0.53 -10.71
N HIS A 19 -1.61 -1.63 -10.97
CA HIS A 19 -1.05 -2.83 -11.60
C HIS A 19 -0.51 -2.55 -13.00
N GLU A 20 -1.26 -1.82 -13.81
CA GLU A 20 -0.87 -1.41 -15.17
C GLU A 20 0.38 -0.49 -15.16
N ILE A 21 0.49 0.44 -14.20
CA ILE A 21 1.67 1.30 -14.06
C ILE A 21 2.95 0.46 -13.94
N ALA A 22 2.92 -0.59 -13.12
CA ALA A 22 4.07 -1.47 -12.94
C ALA A 22 4.42 -2.19 -14.25
N LEU A 23 3.44 -2.80 -14.91
CA LEU A 23 3.65 -3.49 -16.18
C LEU A 23 4.26 -2.58 -17.24
N ARG A 24 3.75 -1.36 -17.38
CA ARG A 24 4.28 -0.36 -18.31
C ARG A 24 5.69 0.04 -17.95
N TYR A 25 5.97 0.30 -16.68
CA TYR A 25 7.31 0.69 -16.24
C TYR A 25 8.34 -0.41 -16.52
N PHE A 26 8.08 -1.65 -16.10
CA PHE A 26 9.02 -2.74 -16.27
C PHE A 26 9.13 -3.23 -17.72
N GLY A 27 8.09 -3.03 -18.54
CA GLY A 27 8.14 -3.24 -19.99
C GLY A 27 8.68 -2.06 -20.79
N SER A 28 8.98 -0.93 -20.15
CA SER A 28 9.40 0.30 -20.84
C SER A 28 10.87 0.26 -21.21
N SER A 29 11.20 0.68 -22.43
CA SER A 29 12.59 0.93 -22.85
C SER A 29 13.23 2.12 -22.13
N ALA A 30 12.43 2.94 -21.42
CA ALA A 30 12.92 4.05 -20.61
C ALA A 30 13.35 3.62 -19.18
N ARG A 31 13.07 2.37 -18.77
CA ARG A 31 13.51 1.85 -17.48
C ARG A 31 15.05 1.85 -17.40
N SER A 32 15.56 2.28 -16.27
CA SER A 32 16.99 2.32 -15.96
C SER A 32 17.24 2.13 -14.47
N THR A 33 18.49 1.89 -14.08
CA THR A 33 18.89 1.88 -12.66
C THR A 33 18.61 3.22 -11.96
N VAL A 34 18.68 4.34 -12.69
CA VAL A 34 18.36 5.67 -12.16
C VAL A 34 16.88 5.76 -11.82
N SER A 35 15.99 5.34 -12.73
CA SER A 35 14.55 5.33 -12.46
C SER A 35 14.18 4.28 -11.41
N ASP A 36 14.91 3.15 -11.34
CA ASP A 36 14.68 2.13 -10.30
C ASP A 36 14.95 2.69 -8.91
N LYS A 37 16.09 3.39 -8.73
CA LYS A 37 16.41 4.06 -7.46
C LYS A 37 15.36 5.08 -7.03
N VAL A 38 14.71 5.76 -7.98
CA VAL A 38 13.65 6.73 -7.67
C VAL A 38 12.45 6.03 -7.06
N TRP A 39 11.87 5.02 -7.73
CA TRP A 39 10.68 4.37 -7.21
C TRP A 39 10.97 3.57 -5.92
N ILE A 40 12.14 2.94 -5.82
CA ILE A 40 12.58 2.22 -4.61
C ILE A 40 12.74 3.19 -3.44
N GLY A 41 13.43 4.31 -3.66
CA GLY A 41 13.61 5.35 -2.66
C GLY A 41 12.27 5.87 -2.14
N HIS A 42 11.32 6.12 -3.05
CA HIS A 42 9.97 6.50 -2.65
C HIS A 42 9.27 5.40 -1.83
N GLN A 43 9.39 4.11 -2.17
CA GLN A 43 8.84 3.05 -1.31
C GLN A 43 9.50 3.03 0.06
N MET A 44 10.83 3.17 0.15
CA MET A 44 11.53 3.25 1.44
C MET A 44 10.96 4.36 2.32
N PHE A 45 10.68 5.55 1.76
CA PHE A 45 10.04 6.64 2.49
C PHE A 45 8.65 6.25 3.01
N LYS A 46 7.85 5.56 2.20
CA LYS A 46 6.49 5.15 2.57
C LYS A 46 6.50 4.13 3.70
N GLU A 47 7.26 3.05 3.57
CA GLU A 47 7.35 2.02 4.62
C GLU A 47 7.90 2.61 5.94
N TRP A 48 8.72 3.67 5.87
CA TRP A 48 9.24 4.33 7.07
C TRP A 48 8.23 5.26 7.76
N THR A 49 7.35 5.92 7.00
CA THR A 49 6.48 7.02 7.48
C THR A 49 4.99 6.69 7.47
N GLY A 50 4.58 5.65 6.76
CA GLY A 50 3.20 5.22 6.55
C GLY A 50 2.36 6.13 5.68
N SER A 51 2.90 7.26 5.20
CA SER A 51 2.21 8.20 4.31
C SER A 51 0.76 8.48 4.72
N GLY A 52 0.59 8.81 6.00
CA GLY A 52 -0.73 9.09 6.54
C GLY A 52 -1.60 7.85 6.79
N VAL A 53 -1.03 6.66 6.99
CA VAL A 53 -1.71 5.46 7.55
C VAL A 53 -1.38 5.15 9.04
N TYR A 54 -0.14 5.37 9.53
CA TYR A 54 0.28 4.88 10.86
C TYR A 54 -0.10 5.75 12.07
N GLY A 55 -0.28 7.05 11.86
CA GLY A 55 -0.71 7.98 12.90
C GLY A 55 -0.67 9.42 12.43
N PRO A 56 -0.57 10.40 13.33
CA PRO A 56 -0.22 11.77 12.98
C PRO A 56 0.98 11.84 12.02
N ARG A 57 1.15 12.98 11.33
CA ARG A 57 2.20 13.17 10.31
C ARG A 57 3.63 12.82 10.75
N HIS A 58 3.93 12.92 12.05
CA HIS A 58 5.25 12.63 12.61
C HIS A 58 5.46 11.16 13.00
N THR A 59 4.42 10.32 12.86
CA THR A 59 4.54 8.89 13.14
C THR A 59 5.43 8.24 12.08
N THR A 60 6.45 7.56 12.56
CA THR A 60 7.40 6.75 11.79
C THR A 60 7.59 5.40 12.47
N VAL A 61 8.16 4.44 11.75
CA VAL A 61 8.58 3.14 12.31
C VAL A 61 9.43 3.34 13.57
N ALA A 62 10.40 4.25 13.54
CA ALA A 62 11.24 4.56 14.70
C ALA A 62 10.43 5.09 15.89
N SER A 63 9.46 5.98 15.67
CA SER A 63 8.60 6.49 16.75
C SER A 63 7.71 5.41 17.36
N MET A 64 7.19 4.48 16.54
CA MET A 64 6.37 3.36 17.02
C MET A 64 7.21 2.39 17.87
N ILE A 65 8.43 2.07 17.42
CA ILE A 65 9.38 1.26 18.20
C ILE A 65 9.73 1.94 19.52
N ALA A 66 9.98 3.25 19.51
CA ALA A 66 10.29 4.01 20.72
C ALA A 66 9.11 4.04 21.72
N GLU A 67 7.88 4.15 21.23
CA GLU A 67 6.66 4.08 22.05
C GLU A 67 6.53 2.71 22.72
N VAL A 68 6.63 1.63 21.94
CA VAL A 68 6.59 0.26 22.48
C VAL A 68 7.71 0.03 23.50
N ALA A 69 8.94 0.46 23.18
CA ALA A 69 10.09 0.33 24.09
C ALA A 69 9.81 1.01 25.44
N LYS A 70 9.16 2.18 25.43
CA LYS A 70 8.74 2.88 26.64
C LYS A 70 7.65 2.13 27.42
N GLU A 71 6.68 1.54 26.72
CA GLU A 71 5.61 0.75 27.34
C GLU A 71 6.15 -0.52 28.05
N VAL A 72 7.17 -1.17 27.46
CA VAL A 72 7.73 -2.43 28.00
C VAL A 72 8.91 -2.23 28.96
N ALA A 73 9.59 -1.08 28.96
CA ALA A 73 10.76 -0.84 29.81
C ALA A 73 10.55 -1.14 31.31
N PRO A 74 9.39 -0.82 31.94
CA PRO A 74 9.16 -1.15 33.36
C PRO A 74 9.17 -2.66 33.66
N LEU A 75 8.88 -3.52 32.68
CA LEU A 75 8.87 -4.97 32.87
C LEU A 75 10.26 -5.53 33.23
N GLY A 76 11.32 -4.93 32.67
CA GLY A 76 12.70 -5.29 33.01
C GLY A 76 13.08 -4.96 34.45
N GLN A 77 12.26 -4.18 35.16
CA GLN A 77 12.45 -3.76 36.55
C GLN A 77 11.48 -4.48 37.51
N GLY A 78 10.80 -5.54 37.05
CA GLY A 78 9.89 -6.34 37.85
C GLY A 78 8.47 -5.76 37.98
N ALA A 79 8.11 -4.76 37.16
CA ALA A 79 6.73 -4.27 37.10
C ALA A 79 5.78 -5.33 36.51
N VAL A 80 4.49 -5.22 36.85
CA VAL A 80 3.43 -6.01 36.20
C VAL A 80 3.23 -5.51 34.78
N ALA A 81 3.00 -6.43 33.83
CA ALA A 81 2.75 -6.08 32.44
C ALA A 81 1.59 -5.08 32.29
N PRO A 82 1.72 -4.08 31.39
CA PRO A 82 0.60 -3.22 31.06
C PRO A 82 -0.58 -4.08 30.59
N SER A 83 -1.80 -3.74 31.02
CA SER A 83 -3.02 -4.42 30.61
C SER A 83 -3.84 -3.52 29.69
N PRO A 84 -4.20 -3.95 28.46
CA PRO A 84 -3.87 -5.24 27.87
C PRO A 84 -2.50 -5.24 27.16
N LEU A 85 -1.58 -6.15 27.53
CA LEU A 85 -0.27 -6.32 26.86
C LEU A 85 -0.42 -6.62 25.35
N LYS A 86 -1.58 -7.15 24.96
CA LYS A 86 -1.93 -7.44 23.57
C LYS A 86 -1.85 -6.20 22.67
N SER A 87 -2.22 -5.00 23.15
CA SER A 87 -2.12 -3.79 22.32
C SER A 87 -0.67 -3.40 22.05
N THR A 88 0.19 -3.49 23.07
CA THR A 88 1.64 -3.27 22.93
C THR A 88 2.27 -4.26 21.95
N TYR A 89 1.89 -5.54 22.06
CA TYR A 89 2.32 -6.57 21.12
C TYR A 89 1.88 -6.27 19.68
N THR A 90 0.61 -5.88 19.46
CA THR A 90 0.11 -5.51 18.13
C THR A 90 0.88 -4.32 17.54
N LYS A 91 1.16 -3.26 18.31
CA LYS A 91 1.98 -2.13 17.85
C LYS A 91 3.39 -2.58 17.45
N LEU A 92 4.01 -3.45 18.25
CA LEU A 92 5.35 -3.99 17.96
C LEU A 92 5.37 -4.83 16.68
N SER A 93 4.39 -5.72 16.52
CA SER A 93 4.26 -6.55 15.32
C SER A 93 4.12 -5.67 14.08
N PHE A 94 3.25 -4.67 14.13
CA PHE A 94 3.08 -3.72 13.03
C PHE A 94 4.39 -3.00 12.70
N ALA A 95 5.04 -2.37 13.69
CA ALA A 95 6.31 -1.68 13.47
C ALA A 95 7.44 -2.60 12.96
N SER A 96 7.41 -3.89 13.32
CA SER A 96 8.35 -4.89 12.82
C SER A 96 8.08 -5.28 11.36
N ASP A 97 6.81 -5.32 10.95
CA ASP A 97 6.41 -5.55 9.55
C ASP A 97 6.89 -4.40 8.66
N GLU A 98 6.60 -3.16 9.04
CA GLU A 98 7.02 -1.96 8.31
C GLU A 98 8.56 -1.82 8.24
N LEU A 99 9.27 -2.12 9.35
CA LEU A 99 10.73 -2.13 9.35
C LEU A 99 11.30 -3.19 8.40
N ARG A 100 10.64 -4.35 8.31
CA ARG A 100 11.05 -5.42 7.40
C ARG A 100 10.87 -5.00 5.95
N HIS A 101 9.74 -4.38 5.59
CA HIS A 101 9.53 -3.85 4.23
C HIS A 101 10.57 -2.79 3.87
N TYR A 102 10.82 -1.84 4.77
CA TYR A 102 11.88 -0.85 4.61
C TYR A 102 13.25 -1.50 4.38
N ALA A 103 13.63 -2.48 5.19
CA ALA A 103 14.93 -3.15 5.10
C ALA A 103 15.09 -3.87 3.75
N GLN A 104 14.05 -4.56 3.26
CA GLN A 104 14.06 -5.23 1.97
C GLN A 104 14.29 -4.24 0.81
N LEU A 105 13.61 -3.10 0.84
CA LEU A 105 13.78 -2.05 -0.18
C LEU A 105 15.14 -1.36 -0.09
N HIS A 106 15.64 -1.18 1.13
CA HIS A 106 16.98 -0.64 1.37
C HIS A 106 18.07 -1.57 0.81
N ASP A 107 17.96 -2.87 1.03
CA ASP A 107 18.90 -3.85 0.47
C ASP A 107 18.84 -3.89 -1.05
N LEU A 108 17.64 -3.80 -1.64
CA LEU A 108 17.46 -3.66 -3.09
C LEU A 108 18.10 -2.36 -3.62
N PHE A 109 17.98 -1.24 -2.89
CA PHE A 109 18.66 0.01 -3.26
C PHE A 109 20.18 -0.17 -3.28
N LEU A 110 20.75 -0.79 -2.25
CA LEU A 110 22.20 -1.04 -2.15
C LEU A 110 22.71 -2.04 -3.20
N LEU A 111 21.86 -2.95 -3.66
CA LEU A 111 22.18 -3.84 -4.77
C LEU A 111 22.38 -3.06 -6.08
N ILE A 112 21.62 -1.97 -6.29
CA ILE A 112 21.78 -1.06 -7.44
C ILE A 112 22.93 -0.08 -7.23
N GLU A 113 23.12 0.40 -6.00
CA GLU A 113 24.10 1.42 -5.63
C GLU A 113 24.88 1.00 -4.37
N SER A 114 25.94 0.23 -4.56
CA SER A 114 26.76 -0.28 -3.45
C SER A 114 27.84 0.70 -2.99
N ALA A 115 28.17 1.71 -3.80
CA ALA A 115 29.28 2.62 -3.54
C ALA A 115 28.89 3.80 -2.62
N THR A 116 27.59 4.13 -2.54
CA THR A 116 27.10 5.27 -1.77
C THR A 116 25.90 4.88 -0.91
N PRO A 117 25.78 5.43 0.31
CA PRO A 117 24.60 5.20 1.13
C PRO A 117 23.35 5.82 0.47
N PRO A 118 22.15 5.29 0.74
CA PRO A 118 20.92 5.93 0.31
C PRO A 118 20.81 7.37 0.86
N PRO A 119 20.11 8.26 0.14
CA PRO A 119 19.73 9.58 0.66
C PRO A 119 19.02 9.49 2.02
N ALA A 120 18.99 10.59 2.75
CA ALA A 120 18.20 10.64 3.99
C ALA A 120 16.71 10.39 3.69
N ILE A 121 15.99 9.72 4.59
CA ILE A 121 14.57 9.38 4.40
C ILE A 121 13.73 10.59 3.96
N ALA A 122 13.95 11.75 4.57
CA ALA A 122 13.22 12.97 4.22
C ALA A 122 13.45 13.42 2.76
N GLU A 123 14.61 13.13 2.18
CA GLU A 123 14.95 13.47 0.79
C GLU A 123 14.27 12.52 -0.20
N LEU A 124 14.01 11.28 0.23
CA LEU A 124 13.31 10.25 -0.55
C LEU A 124 11.79 10.50 -0.68
N GLY A 125 11.20 11.40 0.10
CA GLY A 125 9.75 11.59 0.19
C GLY A 125 9.14 12.72 -0.64
N ASN A 126 9.92 13.37 -1.52
CA ASN A 126 9.51 14.62 -2.17
C ASN A 126 8.63 14.43 -3.43
N LEU A 127 7.51 13.71 -3.30
CA LEU A 127 6.48 13.59 -4.34
C LEU A 127 5.30 14.53 -4.05
N ARG A 128 4.85 15.28 -5.06
CA ARG A 128 3.73 16.21 -4.90
C ARG A 128 2.44 15.46 -4.59
N GLU A 129 2.17 14.40 -5.34
CA GLU A 129 0.97 13.57 -5.17
C GLU A 129 1.06 12.67 -3.93
N GLY A 130 2.27 12.32 -3.48
CA GLY A 130 2.49 11.64 -2.20
C GLY A 130 2.23 12.52 -0.98
N GLY A 131 2.62 13.80 -1.05
CA GLY A 131 2.22 14.79 -0.05
C GLY A 131 0.71 14.98 -0.01
N ALA A 132 0.07 15.11 -1.18
CA ALA A 132 -1.38 15.24 -1.29
C ALA A 132 -2.13 14.01 -0.73
N LEU A 133 -1.65 12.79 -1.01
CA LEU A 133 -2.22 11.55 -0.44
C LEU A 133 -2.13 11.52 1.08
N THR A 134 -0.98 11.94 1.63
CA THR A 134 -0.76 11.99 3.08
C THR A 134 -1.75 12.96 3.75
N GLU A 135 -1.92 14.16 3.18
CA GLU A 135 -2.87 15.14 3.70
C GLU A 135 -4.31 14.68 3.60
N LEU A 136 -4.69 14.06 2.47
CA LEU A 136 -6.02 13.52 2.26
C LEU A 136 -6.37 12.49 3.35
N ARG A 137 -5.45 11.55 3.62
CA ARG A 137 -5.65 10.54 4.66
C ARG A 137 -5.73 11.16 6.05
N LEU A 138 -4.81 12.08 6.39
CA LEU A 138 -4.84 12.77 7.68
C LEU A 138 -6.16 13.52 7.90
N GLY A 139 -6.72 14.15 6.85
CA GLY A 139 -8.01 14.83 6.91
C GLY A 139 -9.20 13.92 7.21
N TYR A 140 -9.11 12.62 6.93
CA TYR A 140 -10.18 11.65 7.17
C TYR A 140 -10.05 10.88 8.48
N ARG A 141 -8.87 10.82 9.08
CA ARG A 141 -8.63 9.91 10.22
C ARG A 141 -9.32 10.24 11.52
N ASP A 142 -9.60 11.52 11.76
CA ASP A 142 -10.25 11.92 13.00
C ASP A 142 -11.73 11.51 13.04
N ASP A 143 -12.31 11.16 11.89
CA ASP A 143 -13.63 10.56 11.75
C ASP A 143 -13.55 9.03 11.74
N LYS A 144 -14.52 8.35 12.38
CA LYS A 144 -14.53 6.88 12.46
C LYS A 144 -14.67 6.21 11.09
N LEU A 145 -15.52 6.74 10.21
CA LEU A 145 -15.72 6.15 8.88
C LEU A 145 -14.51 6.45 7.99
N GLY A 146 -13.97 7.66 8.09
CA GLY A 146 -12.74 8.04 7.43
C GLY A 146 -11.54 7.18 7.87
N ALA A 147 -11.39 6.89 9.16
CA ALA A 147 -10.37 5.96 9.66
C ALA A 147 -10.49 4.56 9.04
N ILE A 148 -11.71 4.01 8.98
CA ILE A 148 -11.96 2.71 8.31
C ILE A 148 -11.57 2.77 6.83
N ALA A 149 -11.91 3.85 6.12
CA ALA A 149 -11.54 4.02 4.71
C ALA A 149 -10.03 4.18 4.52
N VAL A 150 -9.33 4.88 5.43
CA VAL A 150 -7.87 5.01 5.43
C VAL A 150 -7.23 3.64 5.62
N ASP A 151 -7.69 2.84 6.59
CA ASP A 151 -7.19 1.49 6.83
C ASP A 151 -7.41 0.60 5.59
N LEU A 152 -8.61 0.63 4.99
CA LEU A 152 -8.91 -0.14 3.77
C LEU A 152 -8.07 0.31 2.55
N SER A 153 -7.54 1.54 2.56
CA SER A 153 -6.69 2.06 1.49
C SER A 153 -5.22 1.60 1.58
N GLU A 154 -4.83 1.04 2.72
CA GLU A 154 -3.49 0.53 2.96
C GLU A 154 -3.20 -0.66 2.03
N GLY A 155 -2.03 -0.69 1.41
CA GLY A 155 -1.72 -1.62 0.32
C GLY A 155 -2.46 -1.36 -1.00
N GLY A 156 -3.67 -0.75 -0.99
CA GLY A 156 -4.47 -0.37 -2.17
C GLY A 156 -4.72 -1.54 -3.12
N GLY A 157 -5.31 -2.60 -2.57
CA GLY A 157 -5.51 -3.86 -3.29
C GLY A 157 -4.21 -4.52 -3.79
N LEU A 158 -3.04 -4.02 -3.38
CA LEU A 158 -1.73 -4.51 -3.79
C LEU A 158 -1.45 -4.42 -5.30
N GLY A 159 -2.15 -3.50 -5.97
CA GLY A 159 -2.07 -3.32 -7.42
C GLY A 159 -0.63 -3.23 -7.92
N LEU A 160 0.17 -2.34 -7.33
CA LEU A 160 1.58 -2.17 -7.68
C LEU A 160 2.38 -3.48 -7.61
N TYR A 161 2.38 -4.17 -6.46
CA TYR A 161 3.21 -5.36 -6.28
C TYR A 161 2.74 -6.54 -7.12
N PHE A 162 1.42 -6.72 -7.28
CA PHE A 162 0.92 -7.70 -8.24
C PHE A 162 1.37 -7.38 -9.67
N GLY A 163 1.42 -6.10 -10.03
CA GLY A 163 1.93 -5.66 -11.33
C GLY A 163 3.43 -5.96 -11.50
N ILE A 164 4.25 -5.72 -10.46
CA ILE A 164 5.67 -6.08 -10.44
C ILE A 164 5.83 -7.59 -10.66
N ARG A 165 5.09 -8.41 -9.91
CA ARG A 165 5.12 -9.87 -10.06
C ARG A 165 4.69 -10.32 -11.45
N SER A 166 3.65 -9.71 -12.01
CA SER A 166 3.17 -9.99 -13.37
C SER A 166 4.15 -9.54 -14.46
N ALA A 167 5.07 -8.62 -14.16
CA ALA A 167 6.10 -8.16 -15.08
C ALA A 167 7.29 -9.14 -15.22
N LYS A 168 7.26 -10.32 -14.58
CA LYS A 168 8.35 -11.30 -14.60
C LYS A 168 8.91 -11.58 -16.00
N ASP A 169 8.04 -11.72 -17.01
CA ASP A 169 8.45 -12.03 -18.38
C ASP A 169 8.97 -10.80 -19.15
N LEU A 170 8.90 -9.61 -18.55
CA LEU A 170 9.44 -8.35 -19.07
C LEU A 170 10.82 -8.01 -18.48
N LEU A 171 11.25 -8.75 -17.46
CA LEU A 171 12.50 -8.53 -16.71
C LEU A 171 13.65 -9.38 -17.24
N ASP A 172 14.88 -8.91 -17.03
CA ASP A 172 16.08 -9.69 -17.30
C ASP A 172 16.42 -10.56 -16.08
N LEU A 173 15.95 -11.80 -16.06
CA LEU A 173 16.20 -12.72 -14.94
C LEU A 173 17.66 -13.15 -14.77
N THR A 174 18.56 -12.77 -15.69
CA THR A 174 20.01 -12.92 -15.48
C THR A 174 20.58 -11.82 -14.58
N SER A 175 19.92 -10.66 -14.52
CA SER A 175 20.23 -9.56 -13.59
C SER A 175 19.84 -9.93 -12.15
N GLU A 176 20.74 -9.71 -11.20
CA GLU A 176 20.46 -9.90 -9.77
C GLU A 176 19.43 -8.89 -9.26
N VAL A 177 19.49 -7.65 -9.75
CA VAL A 177 18.53 -6.59 -9.40
C VAL A 177 17.12 -7.00 -9.78
N ASP A 178 16.90 -7.50 -11.00
CA ASP A 178 15.57 -7.85 -11.47
C ASP A 178 14.99 -9.06 -10.73
N ARG A 179 15.84 -10.03 -10.36
CA ARG A 179 15.42 -11.13 -9.49
C ARG A 179 15.03 -10.64 -8.10
N GLU A 180 15.79 -9.69 -7.54
CA GLU A 180 15.50 -9.14 -6.22
C GLU A 180 14.24 -8.26 -6.22
N VAL A 181 13.99 -7.50 -7.29
CA VAL A 181 12.71 -6.76 -7.48
C VAL A 181 11.51 -7.71 -7.37
N LEU A 182 11.56 -8.86 -8.05
CA LEU A 182 10.50 -9.86 -7.97
C LEU A 182 10.40 -10.47 -6.57
N ALA A 183 11.53 -10.78 -5.95
CA ALA A 183 11.56 -11.37 -4.62
C ALA A 183 11.01 -10.42 -3.54
N VAL A 184 11.30 -9.12 -3.63
CA VAL A 184 10.69 -8.09 -2.79
C VAL A 184 9.17 -8.07 -3.00
N ALA A 185 8.71 -8.05 -4.25
CA ALA A 185 7.28 -8.03 -4.54
C ALA A 185 6.55 -9.26 -3.98
N ASP A 186 7.11 -10.46 -4.14
CA ASP A 186 6.52 -11.69 -3.61
C ASP A 186 6.40 -11.66 -2.08
N ARG A 187 7.46 -11.25 -1.37
CA ARG A 187 7.45 -11.13 0.10
C ARG A 187 6.44 -10.09 0.58
N THR A 188 6.39 -8.92 -0.06
CA THR A 188 5.41 -7.89 0.31
C THR A 188 3.97 -8.35 0.05
N ILE A 189 3.71 -9.08 -1.05
CA ILE A 189 2.39 -9.65 -1.33
C ILE A 189 1.97 -10.63 -0.22
N GLU A 190 2.86 -11.50 0.22
CA GLU A 190 2.57 -12.48 1.29
C GLU A 190 2.17 -11.81 2.61
N ASP A 191 2.87 -10.75 2.98
CA ASP A 191 2.60 -9.99 4.20
C ASP A 191 1.31 -9.19 4.10
N GLU A 192 1.18 -8.38 3.05
CA GLU A 192 0.03 -7.49 2.88
C GLU A 192 -1.28 -8.23 2.56
N THR A 193 -1.22 -9.44 1.99
CA THR A 193 -2.43 -10.27 1.81
C THR A 193 -3.11 -10.51 3.16
N ARG A 194 -2.32 -10.79 4.21
CA ARG A 194 -2.85 -11.03 5.56
C ARG A 194 -3.41 -9.75 6.16
N HIS A 195 -2.72 -8.62 5.98
CA HIS A 195 -3.19 -7.34 6.50
C HIS A 195 -4.47 -6.87 5.80
N LEU A 196 -4.55 -7.00 4.47
CA LEU A 196 -5.73 -6.65 3.69
C LEU A 196 -6.97 -7.45 4.14
N LEU A 197 -6.83 -8.76 4.31
CA LEU A 197 -7.90 -9.60 4.85
C LEU A 197 -8.33 -9.14 6.25
N GLY A 198 -7.37 -8.84 7.12
CA GLY A 198 -7.63 -8.33 8.48
C GLY A 198 -8.39 -7.00 8.48
N ARG A 199 -8.02 -6.06 7.61
CA ARG A 199 -8.67 -4.74 7.47
C ARG A 199 -10.11 -4.86 6.96
N PHE A 200 -10.34 -5.69 5.94
CA PHE A 200 -11.69 -5.97 5.44
C PHE A 200 -12.56 -6.70 6.48
N GLN A 201 -11.98 -7.62 7.25
CA GLN A 201 -12.66 -8.27 8.36
C GLN A 201 -13.05 -7.27 9.44
N ALA A 202 -12.13 -6.40 9.85
CA ALA A 202 -12.40 -5.37 10.86
C ALA A 202 -13.49 -4.39 10.40
N ALA A 203 -13.48 -3.98 9.13
CA ALA A 203 -14.52 -3.13 8.56
C ALA A 203 -15.89 -3.83 8.54
N ARG A 204 -15.94 -5.14 8.26
CA ARG A 204 -17.17 -5.94 8.37
C ARG A 204 -17.67 -6.02 9.80
N ASP A 205 -16.78 -6.28 10.76
CA ASP A 205 -17.11 -6.40 12.19
C ASP A 205 -17.49 -5.06 12.83
N ALA A 206 -17.15 -3.93 12.19
CA ALA A 206 -17.57 -2.60 12.62
C ALA A 206 -19.09 -2.39 12.56
N GLY A 207 -19.84 -3.28 11.89
CA GLY A 207 -21.30 -3.28 11.88
C GLY A 207 -21.90 -2.07 11.18
N LEU A 208 -21.23 -1.57 10.12
CA LEU A 208 -21.66 -0.39 9.38
C LEU A 208 -23.01 -0.63 8.69
N ASP A 209 -23.90 0.36 8.77
CA ASP A 209 -25.12 0.38 7.97
C ASP A 209 -24.85 0.79 6.52
N GLU A 210 -25.91 0.82 5.71
CA GLU A 210 -25.79 1.11 4.28
C GLU A 210 -25.31 2.53 3.95
N GLU A 211 -25.70 3.52 4.76
CA GLU A 211 -25.31 4.92 4.55
C GLU A 211 -23.83 5.08 4.91
N GLN A 212 -23.41 4.48 6.02
CA GLN A 212 -22.03 4.43 6.47
C GLN A 212 -21.13 3.74 5.44
N TRP A 213 -21.56 2.61 4.88
CA TRP A 213 -20.81 1.97 3.79
C TRP A 213 -20.73 2.83 2.54
N GLY A 214 -21.80 3.55 2.21
CA GLY A 214 -21.78 4.54 1.12
C GLY A 214 -20.66 5.56 1.35
N ARG A 215 -20.62 6.14 2.55
CA ARG A 215 -19.60 7.14 2.90
C ARG A 215 -18.18 6.58 2.91
N VAL A 216 -17.97 5.39 3.48
CA VAL A 216 -16.66 4.71 3.46
C VAL A 216 -16.20 4.45 2.02
N SER A 217 -17.12 4.05 1.14
CA SER A 217 -16.80 3.75 -0.26
C SER A 217 -16.38 5.01 -1.03
N GLU A 218 -17.05 6.14 -0.81
CA GLU A 218 -16.67 7.44 -1.41
C GLU A 218 -15.28 7.90 -0.95
N ILE A 219 -15.00 7.81 0.36
CA ILE A 219 -13.70 8.20 0.91
C ILE A 219 -12.60 7.28 0.36
N LEU A 220 -12.84 5.96 0.33
CA LEU A 220 -11.89 4.98 -0.19
C LEU A 220 -11.62 5.19 -1.68
N GLU A 221 -12.64 5.52 -2.47
CA GLU A 221 -12.50 5.88 -3.88
C GLU A 221 -11.61 7.11 -4.05
N GLU A 222 -11.85 8.17 -3.28
CA GLU A 222 -11.07 9.39 -3.33
C GLU A 222 -9.59 9.14 -2.98
N ILE A 223 -9.34 8.38 -1.91
CA ILE A 223 -7.99 7.97 -1.52
C ILE A 223 -7.34 7.10 -2.60
N SER A 224 -8.07 6.15 -3.19
CA SER A 224 -7.55 5.26 -4.23
C SER A 224 -7.20 6.02 -5.51
N ARG A 225 -8.00 7.02 -5.88
CA ARG A 225 -7.71 7.95 -6.99
C ARG A 225 -6.44 8.75 -6.73
N GLN A 226 -6.30 9.33 -5.53
CA GLN A 226 -5.10 10.09 -5.17
C GLN A 226 -3.85 9.19 -5.10
N LYS A 227 -4.02 7.96 -4.63
CA LYS A 227 -2.95 6.96 -4.60
C LYS A 227 -2.49 6.58 -6.01
N LEU A 228 -3.42 6.45 -6.96
CA LEU A 228 -3.05 6.22 -8.36
C LEU A 228 -2.16 7.34 -8.91
N LEU A 229 -2.49 8.61 -8.62
CA LEU A 229 -1.68 9.76 -9.01
C LEU A 229 -0.27 9.71 -8.38
N GLU A 230 -0.19 9.33 -7.10
CA GLU A 230 1.08 9.12 -6.42
C GLU A 230 1.93 8.01 -7.04
N ARG A 231 1.31 6.87 -7.40
CA ARG A 231 2.01 5.80 -8.13
C ARG A 231 2.46 6.26 -9.50
N ASP A 232 1.63 7.00 -10.21
CA ASP A 232 1.98 7.48 -11.55
C ASP A 232 3.18 8.45 -11.49
N GLU A 233 3.16 9.39 -10.54
CA GLU A 233 4.30 10.30 -10.30
C GLU A 233 5.56 9.52 -9.90
N GLN A 234 5.44 8.54 -8.98
CA GLN A 234 6.54 7.71 -8.50
C GLN A 234 7.25 6.96 -9.64
N PHE A 235 6.50 6.51 -10.64
CA PHE A 235 7.03 5.76 -11.80
C PHE A 235 7.26 6.64 -13.03
N GLY A 236 7.20 7.97 -12.89
CA GLY A 236 7.58 8.90 -13.96
C GLY A 236 6.50 9.19 -15.01
N GLY A 237 5.22 9.01 -14.67
CA GLY A 237 4.08 9.33 -15.54
C GLY A 237 3.81 8.25 -16.58
N MET A 238 3.53 7.02 -16.13
CA MET A 238 3.21 5.87 -17.00
C MET A 238 1.80 5.94 -17.58
N LEU A 239 0.92 6.73 -16.98
CA LEU A 239 -0.43 7.01 -17.44
C LEU A 239 -0.55 8.47 -17.87
N THR A 240 -1.33 8.71 -18.92
CA THR A 240 -1.75 10.05 -19.28
C THR A 240 -2.88 10.53 -18.37
N ALA A 241 -3.06 11.85 -18.25
CA ALA A 241 -4.20 12.42 -17.52
C ALA A 241 -5.56 11.91 -18.03
N GLY A 242 -5.68 11.65 -19.34
CA GLY A 242 -6.87 11.05 -19.94
C GLY A 242 -7.10 9.61 -19.48
N GLU A 243 -6.04 8.80 -19.41
CA GLU A 243 -6.11 7.43 -18.90
C GLU A 243 -6.50 7.39 -17.42
N VAL A 244 -5.92 8.28 -16.60
CA VAL A 244 -6.29 8.41 -15.18
C VAL A 244 -7.78 8.78 -15.03
N ALA A 245 -8.27 9.73 -15.83
CA ALA A 245 -9.68 10.13 -15.78
C ALA A 245 -10.63 9.02 -16.27
N ALA A 246 -10.16 8.16 -17.19
CA ALA A 246 -10.95 7.09 -17.77
C ALA A 246 -10.91 5.78 -16.96
N VAL A 247 -10.19 5.70 -15.83
CA VAL A 247 -10.00 4.44 -15.07
C VAL A 247 -11.32 3.74 -14.74
N CYS A 248 -12.36 4.49 -14.39
CA CYS A 248 -13.69 3.96 -14.06
C CYS A 248 -14.65 3.84 -15.27
N ALA A 249 -14.19 4.19 -16.47
CA ALA A 249 -14.99 4.12 -17.68
C ALA A 249 -15.33 2.66 -18.06
N SER A 250 -16.46 2.47 -18.75
CA SER A 250 -17.02 1.14 -19.02
C SER A 250 -16.07 0.20 -19.78
N GLU A 251 -15.25 0.76 -20.66
CA GLU A 251 -14.23 0.08 -21.46
C GLU A 251 -13.10 -0.52 -20.61
N ASN A 252 -12.89 -0.01 -19.39
CA ASN A 252 -11.87 -0.49 -18.45
C ASN A 252 -12.40 -1.54 -17.46
N ARG A 253 -13.70 -1.88 -17.52
CA ARG A 253 -14.28 -2.96 -16.68
C ARG A 253 -13.62 -4.33 -16.91
N PRO A 254 -13.32 -4.78 -18.14
CA PRO A 254 -12.65 -6.06 -18.35
C PRO A 254 -11.29 -6.14 -17.66
N ARG A 255 -10.51 -5.04 -17.67
CA ARG A 255 -9.23 -4.95 -16.96
C ARG A 255 -9.41 -5.11 -15.45
N THR A 256 -10.39 -4.40 -14.89
CA THR A 256 -10.70 -4.48 -13.45
C THR A 256 -11.14 -5.90 -13.06
N ALA A 257 -12.00 -6.54 -13.84
CA ALA A 257 -12.42 -7.91 -13.60
C ALA A 257 -11.26 -8.92 -13.69
N ALA A 258 -10.35 -8.73 -14.64
CA ALA A 258 -9.15 -9.56 -14.78
C ALA A 258 -8.22 -9.40 -13.57
N PHE A 259 -7.99 -8.17 -13.11
CA PHE A 259 -7.21 -7.89 -11.90
C PHE A 259 -7.84 -8.55 -10.67
N LEU A 260 -9.15 -8.36 -10.45
CA LEU A 260 -9.87 -8.96 -9.33
C LEU A 260 -9.77 -10.49 -9.33
N THR A 261 -9.99 -11.12 -10.48
CA THR A 261 -9.97 -12.58 -10.61
C THR A 261 -8.57 -13.17 -10.51
N GLY A 262 -7.58 -12.51 -11.13
CA GLY A 262 -6.21 -13.01 -11.19
C GLY A 262 -5.39 -12.74 -9.92
N HIS A 263 -5.75 -11.71 -9.15
CA HIS A 263 -4.91 -11.22 -8.05
C HIS A 263 -5.65 -11.05 -6.72
N LEU A 264 -6.94 -10.73 -6.71
CA LEU A 264 -7.72 -10.54 -5.48
C LEU A 264 -8.74 -11.67 -5.22
N SER A 265 -8.63 -12.81 -5.90
CA SER A 265 -9.51 -13.97 -5.66
C SER A 265 -9.53 -14.40 -4.21
N PHE A 266 -8.38 -14.38 -3.51
CA PHE A 266 -8.30 -14.69 -2.08
C PHE A 266 -9.20 -13.80 -1.22
N LEU A 267 -9.32 -12.51 -1.56
CA LEU A 267 -10.15 -11.55 -0.85
C LEU A 267 -11.62 -11.77 -1.17
N LEU A 268 -11.95 -12.02 -2.45
CA LEU A 268 -13.31 -12.30 -2.88
C LEU A 268 -13.84 -13.59 -2.25
N ASP A 269 -13.03 -14.66 -2.24
CA ASP A 269 -13.35 -15.93 -1.59
C ASP A 269 -13.59 -15.74 -0.10
N TYR A 270 -12.71 -14.96 0.58
CA TYR A 270 -12.86 -14.65 2.00
C TYR A 270 -14.15 -13.90 2.32
N LEU A 271 -14.56 -12.99 1.42
CA LEU A 271 -15.77 -12.19 1.56
C LEU A 271 -17.03 -12.90 1.05
N GLY A 272 -16.89 -14.08 0.42
CA GLY A 272 -17.99 -14.81 -0.20
C GLY A 272 -18.60 -14.08 -1.40
N MET A 273 -17.75 -13.47 -2.24
CA MET A 273 -18.15 -12.66 -3.39
C MET A 273 -17.69 -13.27 -4.71
N SER A 274 -18.45 -13.02 -5.78
CA SER A 274 -18.00 -13.29 -7.15
C SER A 274 -17.43 -12.01 -7.79
N PRO A 275 -16.40 -12.11 -8.65
CA PRO A 275 -15.98 -10.99 -9.51
C PRO A 275 -17.13 -10.43 -10.37
N VAL A 276 -18.15 -11.24 -10.67
CA VAL A 276 -19.34 -10.83 -11.43
C VAL A 276 -20.25 -9.90 -10.63
N ASP A 277 -20.14 -9.92 -9.29
CA ASP A 277 -20.91 -9.06 -8.40
C ASP A 277 -20.31 -7.64 -8.28
N LEU A 278 -19.13 -7.40 -8.87
CA LEU A 278 -18.36 -6.15 -8.77
C LEU A 278 -18.43 -5.33 -10.07
#